data_AF-A0A7V9IA25-F1
#
_entry.id   AF-A0A7V9IA25-F1
#
_cell.length_a   1.000
_cell.length_b   1.000
_cell.length_c   1.000
_cell.angle_alpha   90.00
_cell.angle_beta   90.00
_cell.angle_gamma   90.00
#
_symmetry.space_group_name_H-M   'P 1'
#
loop_
_entity.id
_entity.type
_entity.pdbx_description
1 polymer ?
#
loop_
_entity_poly.entity_id
_entity_poly.type
_entity_poly.pdbx_seq_one_letter_code
_entity_poly.pdbx_strand_id
1 'polypeptide(L)'
;VLSTPVDFASDISLIARPIAIEGSRDLIARGYHREAVFWMLVTYSRCRKVLCNDAPPATMARFDPAYRRLLGDLGITSFTDLQQRGEQVKRLLPDIWEVAEAIIATNPEIKE
;
A
#
# COMPACT_ATOMS: atom_id res chain seq x y z
N VAL A 1 0.98 23.61 -4.15
CA VAL A 1 0.37 23.27 -5.45
C VAL A 1 1.30 22.27 -6.10
N LEU A 2 0.82 21.07 -6.45
CA LEU A 2 1.61 20.12 -7.24
C LEU A 2 1.70 20.68 -8.66
N SER A 3 2.91 20.70 -9.21
CA SER A 3 3.20 21.23 -10.54
C SER A 3 3.12 20.14 -11.60
N THR A 4 3.31 18.88 -11.21
CA THR A 4 3.31 17.73 -12.11
C THR A 4 2.11 16.83 -11.86
N PRO A 5 1.36 16.42 -12.90
CA PRO A 5 0.34 15.38 -12.76
C PRO A 5 1.01 14.06 -12.36
N VAL A 6 0.72 13.57 -11.17
CA VAL A 6 1.19 12.29 -10.66
C VAL A 6 -0.01 11.49 -10.15
N ASP A 7 -0.01 10.18 -10.40
CA ASP A 7 -1.05 9.30 -9.86
C ASP A 7 -1.13 9.47 -8.34
N PHE A 8 -2.36 9.46 -7.83
CA PHE A 8 -2.62 9.54 -6.38
C PHE A 8 -2.18 10.86 -5.73
N ALA A 9 -2.03 11.93 -6.50
CA ALA A 9 -1.80 13.30 -6.00
C ALA A 9 -2.75 13.72 -4.86
N SER A 10 -3.98 13.20 -4.85
CA SER A 10 -4.98 13.47 -3.81
C SER A 10 -4.63 12.88 -2.44
N ASP A 11 -3.74 11.88 -2.35
CA ASP A 11 -3.39 11.22 -1.08
C ASP A 11 -2.75 12.18 -0.05
N ILE A 12 -2.11 13.26 -0.51
CA ILE A 12 -1.53 14.31 0.37
C ILE A 12 -2.49 15.46 0.65
N SER A 13 -3.72 15.41 0.11
CA SER A 13 -4.73 16.44 0.32
C SER A 13 -5.52 16.23 1.61
N LEU A 14 -6.15 17.29 2.11
CA LEU A 14 -7.04 17.20 3.27
C LEU A 14 -8.26 16.29 3.01
N ILE A 15 -8.69 16.17 1.75
CA ILE A 15 -9.85 15.35 1.35
C ILE A 15 -9.56 13.85 1.53
N ALA A 16 -8.31 13.43 1.37
CA ALA A 16 -7.91 12.02 1.55
C ALA A 16 -7.77 11.63 3.03
N ARG A 17 -7.69 12.60 3.95
CA ARG A 17 -7.44 12.32 5.37
C ARG A 17 -8.49 11.37 6.00
N PRO A 18 -9.81 11.56 5.83
CA PRO A 18 -10.82 10.62 6.32
C PRO A 18 -10.65 9.20 5.80
N ILE A 19 -10.18 9.06 4.55
CA ILE A 19 -10.01 7.76 3.90
C ILE A 19 -8.76 7.07 4.47
N ALA A 20 -7.63 7.77 4.48
CA ALA A 20 -6.34 7.20 4.88
C ALA A 20 -6.20 7.01 6.39
N ILE A 21 -6.61 8.01 7.18
CA ILE A 21 -6.36 8.05 8.63
C ILE A 21 -7.55 7.47 9.39
N GLU A 22 -8.74 8.02 9.21
CA GLU A 22 -9.93 7.53 9.90
C GLU A 22 -10.31 6.12 9.43
N GLY A 23 -10.21 5.81 8.13
CA GLY A 23 -10.40 4.45 7.61
C GLY A 23 -9.44 3.43 8.23
N SER A 24 -8.15 3.74 8.34
CA SER A 24 -7.19 2.85 9.02
C SER A 24 -7.52 2.67 10.51
N ARG A 25 -8.00 3.72 11.19
CA ARG A 25 -8.44 3.63 12.59
C ARG A 25 -9.67 2.75 12.76
N ASP A 26 -10.65 2.83 11.85
CA ASP A 26 -11.83 1.95 11.85
C ASP A 26 -11.43 0.48 11.67
N LEU A 27 -10.54 0.19 10.70
CA LEU A 27 -10.00 -1.16 10.49
C LEU A 27 -9.33 -1.71 11.75
N ILE A 28 -8.52 -0.90 12.44
CA ILE A 28 -7.89 -1.29 13.70
C ILE A 28 -8.94 -1.56 14.78
N ALA A 29 -9.92 -0.67 14.96
CA ALA A 29 -10.96 -0.80 15.98
C ALA A 29 -11.81 -2.06 15.79
N ARG A 30 -12.00 -2.48 14.53
CA ARG A 30 -12.77 -3.68 14.16
C ARG A 30 -11.93 -4.96 14.13
N GLY A 31 -10.65 -4.91 14.47
CA GLY A 31 -9.75 -6.06 14.51
C GLY A 31 -9.12 -6.44 13.17
N TYR A 32 -9.34 -5.65 12.10
CA TYR A 32 -8.74 -5.86 10.79
C TYR A 32 -7.31 -5.30 10.71
N HIS A 33 -6.45 -5.69 11.65
CA HIS A 33 -5.11 -5.11 11.80
C HIS A 33 -4.21 -5.32 10.58
N ARG A 34 -4.28 -6.50 9.93
CA ARG A 34 -3.50 -6.78 8.71
C ARG A 34 -3.87 -5.85 7.57
N GLU A 35 -5.17 -5.63 7.39
CA GLU A 35 -5.71 -4.74 6.35
C GLU A 35 -5.36 -3.27 6.64
N ALA A 36 -5.44 -2.85 7.91
CA ALA A 36 -5.03 -1.52 8.31
C ALA A 36 -3.55 -1.26 7.98
N VAL A 37 -2.66 -2.19 8.32
CA VAL A 37 -1.22 -2.09 8.02
C VAL A 37 -0.97 -2.04 6.51
N PHE A 38 -1.69 -2.84 5.73
CA PHE A 38 -1.62 -2.80 4.27
C PHE A 38 -1.96 -1.40 3.75
N TRP A 39 -3.12 -0.84 4.13
CA TRP A 39 -3.53 0.49 3.65
C TRP A 39 -2.64 1.63 4.13
N MET A 40 -2.13 1.54 5.36
CA MET A 40 -1.14 2.48 5.87
C MET A 40 0.14 2.49 5.02
N LEU A 41 0.69 1.31 4.71
CA LEU A 41 1.89 1.19 3.88
C LEU A 41 1.65 1.68 2.45
N VAL A 42 0.55 1.25 1.83
CA VAL A 42 0.19 1.64 0.46
C VAL A 42 0.06 3.15 0.35
N THR A 43 -0.65 3.78 1.28
CA THR A 43 -0.87 5.23 1.26
C THR A 43 0.42 5.99 1.53
N TYR A 44 1.25 5.56 2.50
CA TYR A 44 2.53 6.20 2.74
C TYR A 44 3.46 6.09 1.51
N SER A 45 3.50 4.93 0.86
CA SER A 45 4.29 4.72 -0.36
C SER A 45 3.84 5.64 -1.50
N ARG A 46 2.52 5.79 -1.70
CA ARG A 46 1.94 6.71 -2.70
C ARG A 46 2.23 8.18 -2.37
N CYS A 47 2.05 8.61 -1.12
CA CYS A 47 2.45 9.94 -0.66
C CYS A 47 3.93 10.22 -0.94
N ARG A 48 4.83 9.25 -0.72
CA ARG A 48 6.24 9.40 -1.06
C ARG A 48 6.46 9.57 -2.56
N LYS A 49 5.77 8.80 -3.42
CA LYS A 49 5.85 8.96 -4.88
C LYS A 49 5.49 10.38 -5.29
N VAL A 50 4.42 10.94 -4.71
CA VAL A 50 3.99 12.33 -4.95
C VAL A 50 5.04 13.34 -4.47
N LEU A 51 5.55 13.18 -3.24
CA LEU A 51 6.54 14.09 -2.66
C LEU A 51 7.89 14.03 -3.37
N CYS A 52 8.33 12.86 -3.85
CA CYS A 52 9.58 12.72 -4.62
C CYS A 52 9.59 13.60 -5.87
N ASN A 53 8.43 13.94 -6.43
CA ASN A 53 8.35 14.69 -7.67
C ASN A 53 8.50 16.20 -7.47
N ASP A 54 7.75 16.77 -6.54
CA ASP A 54 7.58 18.24 -6.42
C ASP A 54 7.98 18.79 -5.03
N ALA A 55 8.28 17.95 -4.03
CA ALA A 55 8.58 18.44 -2.69
C ALA A 55 10.07 18.83 -2.54
N PRO A 56 10.38 19.87 -1.75
CA PRO A 56 11.76 20.19 -1.39
C PRO A 56 12.47 18.97 -0.76
N PRO A 57 13.78 18.78 -1.00
CA PRO A 57 14.55 17.67 -0.41
C PRO A 57 14.43 17.58 1.12
N ALA A 58 14.32 18.72 1.80
CA ALA A 58 14.10 18.79 3.25
C ALA A 58 12.79 18.12 3.69
N THR A 59 11.73 18.22 2.89
CA THR A 59 10.44 17.55 3.15
C THR A 59 10.60 16.04 3.07
N MET A 60 11.32 15.54 2.06
CA MET A 60 11.61 14.12 1.92
C MET A 60 12.44 13.58 3.09
N ALA A 61 13.49 14.31 3.48
CA ALA A 61 14.35 13.93 4.61
C ALA A 61 13.58 13.86 5.93
N ARG A 62 12.59 14.74 6.13
CA ARG A 62 11.75 14.76 7.34
C ARG A 62 10.92 13.49 7.51
N PHE A 63 10.38 12.92 6.43
CA PHE A 63 9.47 11.78 6.49
C PHE A 63 10.15 10.42 6.27
N ASP A 64 11.41 10.39 5.83
CA ASP A 64 12.12 9.15 5.52
C ASP A 64 12.34 8.22 6.73
N PRO A 65 12.71 8.70 7.95
CA PRO A 65 12.94 7.82 9.09
C PRO A 65 11.70 7.02 9.51
N ALA A 66 10.54 7.66 9.56
CA ALA A 66 9.29 6.99 9.95
C ALA A 66 8.84 5.96 8.91
N TYR A 67 9.04 6.24 7.62
CA TYR A 67 8.76 5.29 6.56
C TYR A 67 9.68 4.07 6.62
N ARG A 68 10.99 4.27 6.82
CA ARG A 68 11.96 3.18 6.98
C ARG A 68 11.65 2.32 8.20
N ARG A 69 11.17 2.92 9.30
CA ARG A 69 10.72 2.16 10.46
C ARG A 69 9.54 1.24 10.13
N LEU A 70 8.50 1.76 9.47
CA LEU A 70 7.34 0.96 9.04
C LEU A 70 7.77 -0.20 8.12
N LEU A 71 8.67 0.04 7.17
CA LEU A 71 9.21 -1.02 6.34
C LEU A 71 10.01 -2.06 7.15
N GLY A 72 10.82 -1.60 8.11
CA GLY A 72 11.57 -2.46 9.02
C GLY A 72 10.66 -3.38 9.85
N ASP A 73 9.56 -2.83 10.39
CA ASP A 73 8.55 -3.60 11.14
C ASP A 73 7.89 -4.69 10.26
N LEU A 74 7.84 -4.49 8.95
CA LEU A 74 7.36 -5.47 7.97
C LEU A 74 8.43 -6.43 7.47
N GLY A 75 9.68 -6.30 7.93
CA GLY A 75 10.83 -7.08 7.47
C GLY A 75 11.31 -6.70 6.07
N ILE A 76 11.19 -5.41 5.71
CA ILE A 76 11.71 -4.84 4.46
C ILE A 76 12.79 -3.84 4.86
N THR A 77 14.04 -4.28 4.81
CA THR A 77 15.23 -3.49 5.17
C THR A 77 16.04 -3.07 3.95
N SER A 78 15.84 -3.77 2.83
CA SER A 78 16.56 -3.57 1.59
C SER A 78 15.65 -3.71 0.36
N PHE A 79 16.14 -3.25 -0.80
CA PHE A 79 15.46 -3.49 -2.06
C PHE A 79 15.46 -4.98 -2.43
N THR A 80 16.50 -5.73 -2.04
CA THR A 80 16.57 -7.18 -2.24
C THR A 80 15.45 -7.91 -1.50
N ASP A 81 15.06 -7.46 -0.31
CA ASP A 81 13.92 -8.03 0.43
C ASP A 81 12.61 -7.89 -0.36
N LEU A 82 12.41 -6.75 -1.04
CA LEU A 82 11.25 -6.52 -1.91
C LEU A 82 11.28 -7.44 -3.13
N GLN A 83 12.44 -7.60 -3.77
CA GLN A 83 12.59 -8.48 -4.92
C GLN A 83 12.29 -9.93 -4.54
N GLN A 84 12.86 -10.41 -3.43
CA GLN A 84 12.61 -11.76 -2.93
C GLN A 84 11.14 -12.02 -2.62
N ARG A 85 10.47 -11.07 -1.96
CA ARG A 85 9.02 -11.17 -1.70
C ARG A 85 8.20 -11.16 -2.99
N GLY A 86 8.59 -10.35 -3.97
CA GLY A 86 7.98 -10.36 -5.30
C GLY A 86 8.05 -11.73 -5.96
N GLU A 87 9.21 -12.38 -5.93
CA GLU A 87 9.37 -13.74 -6.47
C GLU A 87 8.64 -14.82 -5.67
N GLN A 88 8.46 -14.63 -4.36
CA GLN A 88 7.60 -15.50 -3.54
C GLN A 88 6.13 -15.38 -3.96
N VAL A 89 5.62 -14.14 -4.11
CA VAL A 89 4.24 -13.91 -4.56
C VAL A 89 4.02 -14.48 -5.95
N LYS A 90 4.92 -14.22 -6.91
CA LYS A 90 4.80 -14.75 -8.27
C LYS A 90 4.70 -16.28 -8.32
N ARG A 91 5.48 -16.99 -7.48
CA ARG A 91 5.41 -18.44 -7.38
C ARG A 91 4.09 -18.96 -6.78
N LEU A 92 3.45 -18.15 -5.93
CA LEU A 92 2.17 -18.48 -5.32
C LEU A 92 0.96 -18.15 -6.22
N LEU A 93 1.12 -17.25 -7.19
CA LEU A 93 0.02 -16.80 -8.05
C LEU A 93 -0.72 -17.93 -8.78
N PRO A 94 -0.07 -18.97 -9.34
CA PRO A 94 -0.77 -20.08 -9.98
C PRO A 94 -1.73 -20.80 -9.03
N ASP A 95 -1.30 -21.08 -7.80
CA ASP A 95 -2.12 -21.77 -6.80
C ASP A 95 -3.31 -20.91 -6.37
N ILE A 96 -3.10 -19.59 -6.20
CA ILE A 96 -4.17 -18.64 -5.91
C ILE A 96 -5.19 -18.62 -7.06
N TRP A 97 -4.71 -18.65 -8.30
CA TRP A 97 -5.55 -18.63 -9.49
C TRP A 97 -6.40 -19.90 -9.58
N GLU A 98 -5.81 -21.07 -9.37
CA GLU A 98 -6.54 -22.35 -9.36
C GLU A 98 -7.66 -22.35 -8.31
N VAL A 99 -7.38 -21.86 -7.10
CA VAL A 99 -8.40 -21.75 -6.04
C VAL A 99 -9.50 -20.76 -6.43
N ALA A 100 -9.13 -19.62 -7.02
CA ALA A 100 -10.10 -18.62 -7.48
C ALA A 100 -11.01 -19.19 -8.58
N GLU A 101 -10.45 -19.89 -9.57
CA GLU A 101 -11.22 -20.55 -10.63
C GLU A 101 -12.17 -21.61 -10.07
N ALA A 102 -11.73 -22.41 -9.10
CA ALA A 102 -12.59 -23.41 -8.44
C ALA A 102 -13.77 -22.76 -7.69
N ILE A 103 -13.53 -21.62 -7.03
CA ILE A 103 -14.60 -20.84 -6.38
C ILE A 103 -15.58 -20.31 -7.44
N ILE A 104 -15.09 -19.72 -8.53
CA ILE A 104 -15.96 -19.19 -9.60
C ILE A 104 -16.80 -20.32 -10.22
N ALA A 105 -16.18 -21.46 -10.53
CA ALA A 105 -16.87 -22.61 -11.13
C ALA A 105 -17.98 -23.19 -10.23
N THR A 106 -17.84 -23.06 -8.91
CA THR A 106 -18.85 -23.53 -7.94
C THR A 106 -19.95 -22.51 -7.63
N ASN A 107 -19.81 -21.27 -8.11
CA ASN A 107 -20.76 -20.16 -7.91
C ASN A 107 -21.15 -19.54 -9.27
N PRO A 108 -21.94 -20.25 -10.10
CA PRO A 108 -22.25 -19.87 -11.49
C PRO A 108 -23.05 -18.55 -11.63
N GLU A 109 -23.58 -18.02 -10.54
CA GLU A 109 -24.20 -16.69 -10.47
C GLU A 109 -23.18 -15.54 -10.53
N ILE A 110 -21.91 -15.80 -10.22
CA ILE A 110 -20.81 -14.85 -10.39
C ILE A 110 -20.47 -14.79 -11.87
N LYS A 111 -20.76 -13.65 -12.50
CA LYS A 111 -20.44 -13.37 -13.91
C LYS A 111 -19.30 -12.36 -14.00
N GLU A 112 -18.49 -12.49 -15.06
CA GLU A 112 -17.51 -11.46 -15.49
C GLU A 112 -18.18 -10.12 -15.80
#